data_AF-A0A2S2KT04-F1
#
_entry.id   AF-A0A2S2KT04-F1
#
_cell.length_a   1.000
_cell.length_b   1.000
_cell.length_c   1.000
_cell.angle_alpha   90.00
_cell.angle_beta   90.00
_cell.angle_gamma   90.00
#
_symmetry.space_group_name_H-M   'P 1'
#
loop_
_entity.id
_entity.type
_entity.pdbx_description
1 polymer ?
#
loop_
_entity_poly.entity_id
_entity_poly.type
_entity_poly.pdbx_seq_one_letter_code
_entity_poly.pdbx_strand_id
1 'polypeptide(L)'
;MVYFVVDKKIKFLLVLLGITFGVSFLLSEFATFADSDKDSIMDSIDNCPLNVNSDQADFDFDGVGDECDTNDDNDMVSDYLDQFDTDPLDWSDFDFDGVGSNKDTDDDNDGILDVDDSTPLLSSEILTIKYLQDIDTCAYMGDSTSRLVCYSQFFGKLVKSEKNNLDALELSIALSKIGTVDDCHFISHEIGHVAYDETRDVTKSLQGMDGTMCRGGYFHGVLASYFHNIGKSEASFPNSYQTICDDLIGSSNYQDCIHGLGHGFVHYFGDDLNSSLESCDDLSFYQDILCVKGVMMQYTDNAFTRDGISKNVISNLCNAKQLEKNDYVECSMSTGTTLAFFTNHDFEKGKELCNLIEEPDTRNYCIEGLRLEIQDSEKYEDDPLTKENREKFQPQFIKGTKTIDIRSPAVVSNFEFIPEIGMISFSIDKPQYVILYIPKEFVASKMLVTVNGQIPGQLESQNNVLDKDIAMIKFVPDEPGLVLISPFS
;
A
#
# COMPACT_ATOMS: atom_id res chain seq x y z
N MET A 1 58.28 -78.23 42.44
CA MET A 1 57.64 -78.18 43.76
C MET A 1 56.91 -76.84 43.83
N VAL A 2 55.60 -76.93 44.04
CA VAL A 2 54.61 -75.84 44.11
C VAL A 2 54.94 -74.89 45.26
N TYR A 3 54.67 -73.58 45.11
CA TYR A 3 53.83 -72.79 46.03
C TYR A 3 53.41 -71.47 45.36
N PHE A 4 52.08 -71.28 45.28
CA PHE A 4 51.39 -70.12 44.72
C PHE A 4 51.60 -68.87 45.59
N VAL A 5 51.97 -67.76 44.96
CA VAL A 5 51.75 -66.41 45.49
C VAL A 5 50.64 -65.79 44.66
N VAL A 6 49.46 -65.65 45.24
CA VAL A 6 48.35 -64.91 44.63
C VAL A 6 48.66 -63.42 44.75
N ASP A 7 49.09 -62.83 43.64
CA ASP A 7 49.44 -61.41 43.54
C ASP A 7 48.18 -60.52 43.63
N LYS A 8 48.31 -59.40 44.34
CA LYS A 8 47.27 -58.39 44.64
C LYS A 8 46.64 -57.73 43.41
N LYS A 9 47.03 -58.13 42.19
CA LYS A 9 46.51 -57.58 40.93
C LYS A 9 45.12 -58.11 40.53
N ILE A 10 44.64 -59.21 41.12
CA ILE A 10 43.34 -59.83 40.73
C ILE A 10 42.14 -59.28 41.52
N LYS A 11 42.35 -58.54 42.62
CA LYS A 11 41.26 -57.80 43.29
C LYS A 11 40.91 -56.48 42.60
N PHE A 12 41.80 -55.93 41.77
CA PHE A 12 41.52 -54.71 41.00
C PHE A 12 40.79 -55.00 39.67
N LEU A 13 40.97 -56.21 39.12
CA LEU A 13 40.34 -56.60 37.86
C LEU A 13 38.83 -56.91 37.98
N LEU A 14 38.38 -57.39 39.15
CA LEU A 14 36.95 -57.64 39.42
C LEU A 14 36.17 -56.39 39.85
N VAL A 15 36.84 -55.30 40.25
CA VAL A 15 36.18 -54.01 40.46
C VAL A 15 36.10 -53.21 39.15
N LEU A 16 37.06 -53.38 38.23
CA LEU A 16 36.95 -52.78 36.89
C LEU A 16 35.89 -53.45 36.00
N LEU A 17 35.71 -54.78 36.08
CA LEU A 17 34.67 -55.47 35.30
C LEU A 17 33.24 -55.25 35.83
N GLY A 18 33.08 -54.81 37.08
CA GLY A 18 31.79 -54.43 37.65
C GLY A 18 31.39 -52.97 37.37
N ILE A 19 32.34 -52.11 36.99
CA ILE A 19 32.07 -50.69 36.71
C ILE A 19 31.91 -50.45 35.19
N THR A 20 32.49 -51.27 34.32
CA THR A 20 32.26 -51.12 32.86
C THR A 20 30.88 -51.57 32.41
N PHE A 21 30.19 -52.44 33.15
CA PHE A 21 28.80 -52.81 32.85
C PHE A 21 27.76 -51.88 33.50
N GLY A 22 28.17 -51.06 34.46
CA GLY A 22 27.31 -50.02 35.07
C GLY A 22 27.42 -48.65 34.37
N VAL A 23 28.56 -48.36 33.72
CA VAL A 23 28.77 -47.05 33.06
C VAL A 23 28.41 -47.09 31.57
N SER A 24 28.33 -48.26 30.93
CA SER A 24 27.77 -48.40 29.57
C SER A 24 26.25 -48.57 29.52
N PHE A 25 25.57 -48.65 30.67
CA PHE A 25 24.10 -48.62 30.75
C PHE A 25 23.55 -47.30 31.32
N LEU A 26 24.42 -46.35 31.67
CA LEU A 26 24.05 -45.00 32.14
C LEU A 26 24.46 -43.89 31.17
N LEU A 27 24.81 -44.25 29.93
CA LEU A 27 25.13 -43.29 28.85
C LEU A 27 24.19 -43.44 27.64
N SER A 28 23.11 -44.22 27.75
CA SER A 28 22.05 -44.29 26.73
C SER A 28 20.75 -43.57 27.11
N GLU A 29 20.74 -42.82 28.22
CA GLU A 29 19.56 -42.04 28.68
C GLU A 29 19.86 -40.54 28.87
N PHE A 30 20.99 -40.03 28.36
CA PHE A 30 21.07 -38.60 28.08
C PHE A 30 20.49 -38.35 26.69
N ALA A 31 19.19 -38.61 26.53
CA ALA A 31 18.41 -37.81 25.60
C ALA A 31 18.58 -36.36 26.07
N THR A 32 19.07 -35.53 25.17
CA THR A 32 19.40 -34.13 25.40
C THR A 32 18.20 -33.42 26.04
N PHE A 33 18.42 -32.74 27.18
CA PHE A 33 17.54 -31.68 27.67
C PHE A 33 17.70 -30.44 26.76
N ALA A 34 17.50 -30.64 25.47
CA ALA A 34 17.41 -29.57 24.51
C ALA A 34 15.98 -29.03 24.55
N ASP A 35 15.92 -27.72 24.42
CA ASP A 35 14.75 -26.86 24.34
C ASP A 35 15.22 -25.79 23.35
N SER A 36 14.99 -26.08 22.07
CA SER A 36 15.67 -25.45 20.93
C SER A 36 15.10 -24.06 20.65
N ASP A 37 13.80 -23.90 20.85
CA ASP A 37 13.00 -22.69 20.68
C ASP A 37 12.83 -21.89 21.99
N LYS A 38 13.05 -22.51 23.15
CA LYS A 38 13.04 -21.91 24.51
C LYS A 38 11.65 -21.60 25.03
N ASP A 39 10.68 -22.43 24.70
CA ASP A 39 9.29 -22.30 25.15
C ASP A 39 9.04 -22.97 26.52
N SER A 40 10.07 -23.57 27.13
CA SER A 40 10.05 -24.34 28.39
C SER A 40 9.53 -25.78 28.29
N ILE A 41 9.29 -26.26 27.07
CA ILE A 41 9.04 -27.66 26.73
C ILE A 41 10.35 -28.24 26.17
N MET A 42 10.55 -29.54 26.34
CA MET A 42 11.77 -30.18 25.84
C MET A 42 11.51 -30.74 24.45
N ASP A 43 12.43 -30.58 23.49
CA ASP A 43 12.32 -31.05 22.10
C ASP A 43 11.76 -32.49 21.95
N SER A 44 11.98 -33.35 22.94
CA SER A 44 11.51 -34.75 22.94
C SER A 44 10.00 -34.95 23.20
N ILE A 45 9.33 -33.94 23.72
CA ILE A 45 7.90 -33.94 24.06
C ILE A 45 7.18 -32.70 23.53
N ASP A 46 7.87 -31.94 22.71
CA ASP A 46 7.42 -30.69 22.11
C ASP A 46 6.78 -31.01 20.75
N ASN A 47 5.54 -30.57 20.53
CA ASN A 47 4.84 -30.74 19.25
C ASN A 47 5.31 -29.73 18.19
N CYS A 48 6.04 -28.68 18.59
CA CYS A 48 6.74 -27.75 17.70
C CYS A 48 8.18 -27.45 18.15
N PRO A 49 9.13 -28.41 18.06
CA PRO A 49 10.48 -28.29 18.64
C PRO A 49 11.35 -27.11 18.19
N LEU A 50 10.92 -26.32 17.21
CA LEU A 50 11.66 -25.19 16.65
C LEU A 50 10.87 -23.87 16.70
N ASN A 51 9.60 -23.89 17.12
CA ASN A 51 8.71 -22.74 17.14
C ASN A 51 8.03 -22.62 18.50
N VAL A 52 8.14 -21.45 19.13
CA VAL A 52 7.72 -21.22 20.51
C VAL A 52 6.21 -21.38 20.68
N ASN A 53 5.76 -22.47 21.32
CA ASN A 53 4.35 -22.73 21.63
C ASN A 53 4.17 -23.37 23.02
N SER A 54 4.39 -22.58 24.07
CA SER A 54 4.34 -23.06 25.47
C SER A 54 2.99 -23.67 25.91
N ASP A 55 1.90 -23.43 25.18
CA ASP A 55 0.58 -24.02 25.41
C ASP A 55 0.39 -25.38 24.74
N GLN A 56 1.26 -25.72 23.76
CA GLN A 56 1.28 -26.99 23.03
C GLN A 56 -0.10 -27.31 22.44
N ALA A 57 -0.73 -26.28 21.85
CA ALA A 57 -1.97 -26.44 21.09
C ALA A 57 -1.71 -27.39 19.89
N ASP A 58 -2.73 -28.17 19.54
CA ASP A 58 -2.74 -29.29 18.57
C ASP A 58 -4.23 -29.60 18.37
N PHE A 59 -4.91 -28.76 17.57
CA PHE A 59 -6.36 -28.71 17.49
C PHE A 59 -6.94 -29.98 16.85
N ASP A 60 -6.30 -30.49 15.80
CA ASP A 60 -6.72 -31.69 15.07
C ASP A 60 -6.19 -33.02 15.68
N PHE A 61 -5.27 -32.93 16.64
CA PHE A 61 -4.64 -34.05 17.34
C PHE A 61 -3.77 -34.95 16.44
N ASP A 62 -3.13 -34.39 15.41
CA ASP A 62 -2.22 -35.13 14.53
C ASP A 62 -0.79 -35.29 15.14
N GLY A 63 -0.48 -34.48 16.16
CA GLY A 63 0.77 -34.48 16.91
C GLY A 63 1.82 -33.48 16.42
N VAL A 64 1.52 -32.69 15.40
CA VAL A 64 2.14 -31.39 15.09
C VAL A 64 1.35 -30.34 15.86
N GLY A 65 2.02 -29.33 16.42
CA GLY A 65 1.31 -28.27 17.14
C GLY A 65 0.86 -27.16 16.21
N ASP A 66 -0.21 -26.46 16.56
CA ASP A 66 -0.83 -25.40 15.74
C ASP A 66 0.22 -24.36 15.23
N GLU A 67 1.17 -23.96 16.08
CA GLU A 67 2.24 -23.00 15.73
C GLU A 67 3.20 -23.49 14.60
N CYS A 68 3.23 -24.79 14.30
CA CYS A 68 4.07 -25.37 13.27
C CYS A 68 3.35 -26.35 12.35
N ASP A 69 2.04 -26.50 12.50
CA ASP A 69 1.17 -27.07 11.49
C ASP A 69 0.95 -26.01 10.39
N THR A 70 0.41 -26.47 9.27
CA THR A 70 0.04 -25.64 8.14
C THR A 70 -1.44 -25.77 7.80
N ASN A 71 -2.16 -26.56 8.59
CA ASN A 71 -3.60 -26.78 8.56
C ASN A 71 -4.05 -27.30 9.95
N ASP A 72 -4.35 -26.39 10.86
CA ASP A 72 -4.61 -26.66 12.28
C ASP A 72 -5.87 -27.51 12.54
N ASP A 73 -6.87 -27.47 11.65
CA ASP A 73 -8.14 -28.20 11.81
C ASP A 73 -8.39 -29.30 10.77
N ASN A 74 -7.44 -29.49 9.87
CA ASN A 74 -7.41 -30.49 8.81
C ASN A 74 -8.60 -30.43 7.82
N ASP A 75 -9.13 -29.24 7.54
CA ASP A 75 -10.28 -29.03 6.65
C ASP A 75 -9.93 -28.95 5.14
N MET A 76 -8.63 -29.04 4.79
CA MET A 76 -8.01 -28.88 3.46
C MET A 76 -7.78 -27.44 2.97
N VAL A 77 -8.01 -26.42 3.79
CA VAL A 77 -7.58 -25.03 3.59
C VAL A 77 -6.36 -24.77 4.47
N SER A 78 -5.35 -24.07 3.95
CA SER A 78 -4.15 -23.76 4.75
C SER A 78 -4.45 -22.66 5.77
N ASP A 79 -3.77 -22.63 6.92
CA ASP A 79 -3.93 -21.55 7.91
C ASP A 79 -3.64 -20.14 7.34
N TYR A 80 -2.84 -20.05 6.27
CA TYR A 80 -2.61 -18.77 5.59
C TYR A 80 -3.88 -18.16 4.96
N LEU A 81 -4.85 -18.99 4.61
CA LEU A 81 -6.10 -18.60 3.95
C LEU A 81 -7.32 -18.88 4.81
N ASP A 82 -7.16 -19.70 5.83
CA ASP A 82 -8.20 -20.06 6.77
C ASP A 82 -8.35 -18.96 7.83
N GLN A 83 -9.49 -18.28 7.82
CA GLN A 83 -9.81 -17.26 8.82
C GLN A 83 -10.39 -17.85 10.12
N PHE A 84 -10.65 -19.16 10.11
CA PHE A 84 -11.19 -19.95 11.22
C PHE A 84 -10.41 -21.26 11.38
N ASP A 85 -9.08 -21.18 11.45
CA ASP A 85 -8.09 -22.25 11.66
C ASP A 85 -8.37 -23.28 12.80
N THR A 86 -9.40 -23.05 13.61
CA THR A 86 -9.83 -23.92 14.70
C THR A 86 -11.33 -24.28 14.62
N ASP A 87 -11.93 -24.20 13.43
CA ASP A 87 -13.28 -24.65 13.14
C ASP A 87 -13.35 -25.37 11.79
N PRO A 88 -13.27 -26.72 11.75
CA PRO A 88 -13.18 -27.49 10.49
C PRO A 88 -14.47 -27.50 9.68
N LEU A 89 -15.44 -26.67 10.06
CA LEU A 89 -16.70 -26.46 9.36
C LEU A 89 -16.76 -25.08 8.69
N ASP A 90 -15.76 -24.22 8.85
CA ASP A 90 -15.73 -22.88 8.25
C ASP A 90 -14.29 -22.43 8.03
N TRP A 91 -14.05 -21.64 6.99
CA TRP A 91 -12.70 -21.13 6.68
C TRP A 91 -12.70 -19.69 6.17
N SER A 92 -13.87 -19.13 5.85
CA SER A 92 -14.00 -17.89 5.09
C SER A 92 -14.92 -16.87 5.76
N ASP A 93 -14.51 -15.61 5.77
CA ASP A 93 -15.28 -14.42 6.18
C ASP A 93 -14.80 -13.27 5.27
N PHE A 94 -15.36 -13.17 4.06
CA PHE A 94 -14.86 -12.25 3.01
C PHE A 94 -15.53 -10.87 3.04
N ASP A 95 -16.64 -10.73 3.75
CA ASP A 95 -17.27 -9.45 4.07
C ASP A 95 -16.68 -8.82 5.36
N PHE A 96 -15.94 -9.62 6.13
CA PHE A 96 -15.18 -9.23 7.32
C PHE A 96 -16.07 -8.75 8.47
N ASP A 97 -17.18 -9.46 8.68
CA ASP A 97 -18.17 -9.13 9.70
C ASP A 97 -17.96 -9.92 11.01
N GLY A 98 -17.09 -10.93 10.98
CA GLY A 98 -16.71 -11.80 12.09
C GLY A 98 -17.53 -13.09 12.19
N VAL A 99 -18.38 -13.40 11.20
CA VAL A 99 -19.13 -14.65 11.09
C VAL A 99 -18.67 -15.38 9.83
N GLY A 100 -18.28 -16.65 9.98
CA GLY A 100 -17.87 -17.43 8.82
C GLY A 100 -19.03 -17.74 7.86
N SER A 101 -18.73 -17.81 6.56
CA SER A 101 -19.72 -17.92 5.48
C SER A 101 -20.59 -19.17 5.59
N ASN A 102 -20.13 -20.26 6.23
CA ASN A 102 -21.00 -21.44 6.40
C ASN A 102 -22.09 -21.25 7.47
N LYS A 103 -21.93 -20.24 8.32
CA LYS A 103 -22.86 -19.91 9.41
C LYS A 103 -23.60 -18.59 9.18
N ASP A 104 -23.04 -17.70 8.39
CA ASP A 104 -23.68 -16.45 8.02
C ASP A 104 -24.92 -16.70 7.14
N THR A 105 -25.79 -15.70 7.06
CA THR A 105 -27.06 -15.74 6.33
C THR A 105 -27.19 -14.63 5.30
N ASP A 106 -26.13 -13.83 5.15
CA ASP A 106 -25.98 -12.65 4.29
C ASP A 106 -24.47 -12.52 3.96
N ASP A 107 -23.88 -13.56 3.34
CA ASP A 107 -22.41 -13.73 3.25
C ASP A 107 -21.69 -12.60 2.47
N ASP A 108 -22.43 -11.79 1.71
CA ASP A 108 -21.91 -10.61 1.02
C ASP A 108 -22.28 -9.26 1.66
N ASN A 109 -23.08 -9.33 2.74
CA ASN A 109 -23.58 -8.22 3.53
C ASN A 109 -24.24 -7.11 2.68
N ASP A 110 -24.86 -7.48 1.55
CA ASP A 110 -25.59 -6.56 0.68
C ASP A 110 -27.00 -6.21 1.21
N GLY A 111 -27.43 -6.92 2.26
CA GLY A 111 -28.69 -6.75 2.96
C GLY A 111 -29.81 -7.64 2.42
N ILE A 112 -29.50 -8.59 1.54
CA ILE A 112 -30.39 -9.62 1.02
C ILE A 112 -29.89 -10.99 1.50
N LEU A 113 -30.68 -11.64 2.35
CA LEU A 113 -30.32 -12.97 2.87
C LEU A 113 -30.08 -14.00 1.75
N ASP A 114 -29.12 -14.92 1.92
CA ASP A 114 -28.68 -15.85 0.86
C ASP A 114 -29.82 -16.70 0.27
N VAL A 115 -30.82 -17.02 1.10
CA VAL A 115 -32.00 -17.79 0.68
C VAL A 115 -32.85 -17.09 -0.37
N ASP A 116 -32.78 -15.76 -0.40
CA ASP A 116 -33.50 -14.87 -1.30
C ASP A 116 -32.55 -14.15 -2.28
N ASP A 117 -31.23 -14.28 -2.11
CA ASP A 117 -30.25 -13.64 -2.97
C ASP A 117 -29.82 -14.51 -4.18
N SER A 118 -29.62 -13.83 -5.31
CA SER A 118 -29.16 -14.44 -6.56
C SER A 118 -27.64 -14.49 -6.69
N THR A 119 -26.91 -13.76 -5.85
CA THR A 119 -25.45 -13.61 -5.87
C THR A 119 -24.88 -13.65 -4.45
N PRO A 120 -25.18 -14.71 -3.66
CA PRO A 120 -25.03 -14.67 -2.20
C PRO A 120 -23.60 -14.56 -1.67
N LEU A 121 -22.59 -14.62 -2.55
CA LEU A 121 -21.17 -14.57 -2.15
C LEU A 121 -20.50 -13.37 -2.80
N LEU A 122 -19.55 -12.76 -2.09
CA LEU A 122 -18.65 -11.78 -2.67
C LEU A 122 -17.84 -12.36 -3.83
N SER A 123 -17.46 -11.47 -4.76
CA SER A 123 -16.63 -11.88 -5.90
C SER A 123 -15.24 -12.32 -5.44
N SER A 124 -14.68 -11.71 -4.38
CA SER A 124 -13.43 -12.17 -3.77
C SER A 124 -13.51 -13.60 -3.23
N GLU A 125 -14.62 -14.01 -2.62
CA GLU A 125 -14.77 -15.37 -2.10
C GLU A 125 -14.89 -16.38 -3.25
N ILE A 126 -15.74 -16.08 -4.24
CA ILE A 126 -15.92 -16.91 -5.44
C ILE A 126 -14.58 -17.14 -6.14
N LEU A 127 -13.78 -16.08 -6.30
CA LEU A 127 -12.47 -16.18 -6.93
C LEU A 127 -11.46 -16.93 -6.07
N THR A 128 -11.50 -16.76 -4.74
CA THR A 128 -10.62 -17.51 -3.83
C THR A 128 -10.89 -19.00 -3.94
N ILE A 129 -12.15 -19.43 -3.86
CA ILE A 129 -12.54 -20.85 -4.03
C ILE A 129 -12.08 -21.39 -5.38
N LYS A 130 -12.26 -20.60 -6.45
CA LYS A 130 -11.92 -21.02 -7.82
C LYS A 130 -10.41 -21.17 -8.03
N TYR A 131 -9.60 -20.33 -7.39
CA TYR A 131 -8.16 -20.25 -7.58
C TYR A 131 -7.36 -20.65 -6.32
N LEU A 132 -7.99 -21.37 -5.40
CA LEU A 132 -7.44 -21.69 -4.08
C LEU A 132 -6.01 -22.22 -4.17
N GLN A 133 -5.76 -23.20 -5.02
CA GLN A 133 -4.42 -23.78 -5.20
C GLN A 133 -3.36 -22.77 -5.68
N ASP A 134 -3.72 -21.86 -6.59
CA ASP A 134 -2.78 -20.86 -7.10
C ASP A 134 -2.46 -19.81 -6.02
N ILE A 135 -3.48 -19.39 -5.25
CA ILE A 135 -3.34 -18.44 -4.15
C ILE A 135 -2.50 -19.05 -3.03
N ASP A 136 -2.83 -20.27 -2.63
CA ASP A 136 -2.15 -21.07 -1.61
C ASP A 136 -0.65 -21.26 -1.94
N THR A 137 -0.36 -21.62 -3.19
CA THR A 137 1.02 -21.75 -3.69
C THR A 137 1.84 -20.45 -3.49
N CYS A 138 1.21 -19.28 -3.65
CA CYS A 138 1.86 -18.01 -3.40
C CYS A 138 1.97 -17.69 -1.90
N ALA A 139 0.95 -18.01 -1.10
CA ALA A 139 0.91 -17.75 0.33
C ALA A 139 2.05 -18.44 1.09
N TYR A 140 2.35 -19.70 0.76
CA TYR A 140 3.43 -20.49 1.35
C TYR A 140 4.86 -20.01 1.03
N MET A 141 5.03 -18.98 0.20
CA MET A 141 6.36 -18.46 -0.11
C MET A 141 6.91 -17.64 1.06
N GLY A 142 7.82 -18.22 1.85
CA GLY A 142 8.43 -17.57 3.02
C GLY A 142 9.38 -16.39 2.74
N ASP A 143 9.56 -15.99 1.47
CA ASP A 143 10.29 -14.78 1.07
C ASP A 143 9.29 -13.79 0.47
N SER A 144 9.14 -12.61 1.09
CA SER A 144 8.12 -11.63 0.69
C SER A 144 8.26 -11.17 -0.76
N THR A 145 9.49 -11.07 -1.27
CA THR A 145 9.73 -10.71 -2.68
C THR A 145 9.21 -11.80 -3.62
N SER A 146 9.52 -13.07 -3.33
CA SER A 146 9.06 -14.21 -4.11
C SER A 146 7.54 -14.34 -4.09
N ARG A 147 6.93 -14.15 -2.92
CA ARG A 147 5.47 -14.11 -2.72
C ARG A 147 4.82 -13.03 -3.56
N LEU A 148 5.31 -11.79 -3.50
CA LEU A 148 4.79 -10.67 -4.27
C LEU A 148 4.86 -10.89 -5.78
N VAL A 149 5.99 -11.44 -6.27
CA VAL A 149 6.14 -11.80 -7.69
C VAL A 149 5.17 -12.92 -8.10
N CYS A 150 4.92 -13.90 -7.22
CA CYS A 150 3.95 -14.96 -7.46
C CYS A 150 2.53 -14.38 -7.63
N TYR A 151 2.10 -13.55 -6.70
CA TYR A 151 0.80 -12.89 -6.78
C TYR A 151 0.67 -11.98 -8.00
N SER A 152 1.70 -11.20 -8.34
CA SER A 152 1.71 -10.39 -9.56
C SER A 152 1.43 -11.22 -10.82
N GLN A 153 2.08 -12.38 -10.93
CA GLN A 153 1.84 -13.31 -12.05
C GLN A 153 0.45 -13.95 -12.02
N PHE A 154 -0.06 -14.27 -10.83
CA PHE A 154 -1.40 -14.80 -10.64
C PHE A 154 -2.46 -13.78 -11.08
N PHE A 155 -2.43 -12.56 -10.54
CA PHE A 155 -3.38 -11.50 -10.88
C PHE A 155 -3.30 -11.11 -12.35
N GLY A 156 -2.12 -11.07 -12.94
CA GLY A 156 -1.96 -10.83 -14.39
C GLY A 156 -2.60 -11.91 -15.27
N LYS A 157 -2.73 -13.15 -14.80
CA LYS A 157 -3.49 -14.21 -15.48
C LYS A 157 -4.98 -14.10 -15.20
N LEU A 158 -5.36 -13.83 -13.94
CA LEU A 158 -6.73 -13.69 -13.48
C LEU A 158 -7.50 -12.62 -14.28
N VAL A 159 -6.91 -11.44 -14.45
CA VAL A 159 -7.52 -10.34 -15.20
C VAL A 159 -7.83 -10.75 -16.65
N LYS A 160 -6.95 -11.55 -17.26
CA LYS A 160 -7.14 -12.05 -18.63
C LYS A 160 -8.20 -13.15 -18.72
N SER A 161 -8.35 -13.98 -17.68
CA SER A 161 -9.30 -15.09 -17.67
C SER A 161 -10.73 -14.64 -17.35
N GLU A 162 -10.91 -13.87 -16.29
CA GLU A 162 -12.24 -13.44 -15.82
C GLU A 162 -12.79 -12.27 -16.64
N LYS A 163 -11.90 -11.45 -17.23
CA LYS A 163 -12.26 -10.20 -17.91
C LYS A 163 -13.05 -9.22 -17.03
N ASN A 164 -12.87 -9.33 -15.72
CA ASN A 164 -13.40 -8.40 -14.74
C ASN A 164 -12.27 -7.89 -13.85
N ASN A 165 -11.88 -6.64 -14.07
CA ASN A 165 -10.78 -6.02 -13.36
C ASN A 165 -11.20 -5.62 -11.94
N LEU A 166 -12.49 -5.37 -11.71
CA LEU A 166 -13.02 -4.99 -10.40
C LEU A 166 -12.95 -6.18 -9.45
N ASP A 167 -13.39 -7.37 -9.88
CA ASP A 167 -13.33 -8.59 -9.05
C ASP A 167 -11.87 -8.97 -8.73
N ALA A 168 -10.95 -8.79 -9.68
CA ALA A 168 -9.53 -9.00 -9.44
C ALA A 168 -8.97 -8.01 -8.40
N LEU A 169 -9.41 -6.74 -8.45
CA LEU A 169 -9.01 -5.74 -7.47
C LEU A 169 -9.62 -6.05 -6.09
N GLU A 170 -10.89 -6.45 -6.03
CA GLU A 170 -11.58 -6.89 -4.82
C GLU A 170 -10.86 -8.07 -4.16
N LEU A 171 -10.50 -9.09 -4.94
CA LEU A 171 -9.70 -10.21 -4.47
C LEU A 171 -8.34 -9.74 -3.92
N SER A 172 -7.64 -8.83 -4.62
CA SER A 172 -6.35 -8.33 -4.12
C SER A 172 -6.46 -7.64 -2.76
N ILE A 173 -7.57 -6.93 -2.51
CA ILE A 173 -7.84 -6.27 -1.24
C ILE A 173 -8.15 -7.31 -0.16
N ALA A 174 -9.03 -8.26 -0.46
CA ALA A 174 -9.40 -9.31 0.49
C ALA A 174 -8.17 -10.13 0.92
N LEU A 175 -7.34 -10.56 -0.04
CA LEU A 175 -6.10 -11.28 0.24
C LEU A 175 -5.09 -10.46 1.06
N SER A 176 -5.09 -9.14 0.90
CA SER A 176 -4.24 -8.25 1.71
C SER A 176 -4.75 -8.09 3.14
N LYS A 177 -6.08 -8.05 3.33
CA LYS A 177 -6.70 -7.97 4.66
C LYS A 177 -6.43 -9.22 5.50
N ILE A 178 -6.42 -10.40 4.88
CA ILE A 178 -6.07 -11.66 5.56
C ILE A 178 -4.55 -11.89 5.62
N GLY A 179 -3.72 -10.93 5.17
CA GLY A 179 -2.27 -10.98 5.32
C GLY A 179 -1.50 -11.86 4.32
N THR A 180 -2.15 -12.40 3.29
CA THR A 180 -1.46 -13.22 2.28
C THR A 180 -0.75 -12.40 1.22
N VAL A 181 -1.27 -11.20 0.91
CA VAL A 181 -0.63 -10.24 0.01
C VAL A 181 0.01 -9.10 0.82
N ASP A 182 1.35 -9.03 0.78
CA ASP A 182 2.14 -8.03 1.52
C ASP A 182 1.89 -6.58 1.08
N ASP A 183 1.69 -6.39 -0.23
CA ASP A 183 1.56 -5.07 -0.83
C ASP A 183 0.53 -5.09 -1.96
N CYS A 184 -0.65 -4.58 -1.63
CA CYS A 184 -1.75 -4.52 -2.56
C CYS A 184 -1.62 -3.39 -3.59
N HIS A 185 -0.80 -2.37 -3.34
CA HIS A 185 -0.49 -1.32 -4.32
C HIS A 185 0.27 -1.92 -5.50
N PHE A 186 1.30 -2.72 -5.23
CA PHE A 186 2.08 -3.36 -6.28
C PHE A 186 1.22 -4.33 -7.12
N ILE A 187 0.39 -5.13 -6.45
CA ILE A 187 -0.52 -6.05 -7.15
C ILE A 187 -1.54 -5.30 -8.00
N SER A 188 -2.18 -4.27 -7.46
CA SER A 188 -3.16 -3.48 -8.19
C SER A 188 -2.53 -2.73 -9.37
N HIS A 189 -1.27 -2.28 -9.26
CA HIS A 189 -0.50 -1.74 -10.37
C HIS A 189 -0.42 -2.71 -11.54
N GLU A 190 -0.08 -3.98 -11.28
CA GLU A 190 -0.04 -5.00 -12.33
C GLU A 190 -1.42 -5.30 -12.91
N ILE A 191 -2.47 -5.32 -12.08
CA ILE A 191 -3.87 -5.42 -12.55
C ILE A 191 -4.19 -4.27 -13.52
N GLY A 192 -3.84 -3.03 -13.16
CA GLY A 192 -4.05 -1.84 -13.98
C GLY A 192 -3.32 -1.89 -15.33
N HIS A 193 -2.07 -2.36 -15.34
CA HIS A 193 -1.31 -2.56 -16.57
C HIS A 193 -2.03 -3.49 -17.55
N VAL A 194 -2.45 -4.66 -17.06
CA VAL A 194 -3.14 -5.68 -17.86
C VAL A 194 -4.52 -5.18 -18.29
N ALA A 195 -5.25 -4.52 -17.40
CA ALA A 195 -6.56 -3.93 -17.67
C ALA A 195 -6.51 -2.97 -18.87
N TYR A 196 -5.54 -2.06 -18.92
CA TYR A 196 -5.39 -1.17 -20.07
C TYR A 196 -4.97 -1.91 -21.34
N ASP A 197 -4.07 -2.90 -21.25
CA ASP A 197 -3.62 -3.64 -22.42
C ASP A 197 -4.76 -4.41 -23.12
N GLU A 198 -5.78 -4.84 -22.36
CA GLU A 198 -6.99 -5.48 -22.87
C GLU A 198 -8.02 -4.47 -23.42
N THR A 199 -8.28 -3.35 -22.72
CA THR A 199 -9.32 -2.39 -23.13
C THR A 199 -8.85 -1.39 -24.19
N ARG A 200 -7.58 -1.00 -24.15
CA ARG A 200 -6.96 0.10 -24.93
C ARG A 200 -7.69 1.43 -24.80
N ASP A 201 -8.38 1.64 -23.68
CA ASP A 201 -9.22 2.82 -23.43
C ASP A 201 -9.01 3.28 -21.98
N VAL A 202 -8.24 4.35 -21.80
CA VAL A 202 -7.87 4.88 -20.48
C VAL A 202 -9.10 5.27 -19.67
N THR A 203 -10.07 5.95 -20.27
CA THR A 203 -11.28 6.40 -19.59
C THR A 203 -12.09 5.21 -19.09
N LYS A 204 -12.30 4.18 -19.93
CA LYS A 204 -12.99 2.95 -19.48
C LYS A 204 -12.22 2.20 -18.41
N SER A 205 -10.89 2.13 -18.52
CA SER A 205 -10.07 1.43 -17.53
C SER A 205 -10.11 2.09 -16.16
N LEU A 206 -10.26 3.42 -16.08
CA LEU A 206 -10.28 4.16 -14.82
C LEU A 206 -11.69 4.29 -14.20
N GLN A 207 -12.75 3.98 -14.95
CA GLN A 207 -14.14 4.10 -14.48
C GLN A 207 -14.53 2.99 -13.51
N GLY A 208 -15.43 3.30 -12.57
CA GLY A 208 -16.09 2.32 -11.71
C GLY A 208 -15.32 1.89 -10.46
N MET A 209 -14.06 2.31 -10.30
CA MET A 209 -13.31 2.05 -9.07
C MET A 209 -13.58 3.13 -8.04
N ASP A 210 -14.03 2.77 -6.86
CA ASP A 210 -14.18 3.69 -5.75
C ASP A 210 -13.73 3.01 -4.46
N GLY A 211 -13.19 3.78 -3.52
CA GLY A 211 -13.32 3.37 -2.13
C GLY A 211 -12.22 2.49 -1.50
N THR A 212 -11.08 2.17 -2.12
CA THR A 212 -10.17 1.15 -1.56
C THR A 212 -8.70 1.58 -1.45
N MET A 213 -7.94 0.96 -0.54
CA MET A 213 -6.52 1.27 -0.25
C MET A 213 -5.59 0.97 -1.44
N CYS A 214 -5.92 -0.06 -2.22
CA CYS A 214 -5.09 -0.54 -3.33
C CYS A 214 -5.35 0.23 -4.64
N ARG A 215 -6.31 1.16 -4.68
CA ARG A 215 -6.73 1.82 -5.91
C ARG A 215 -5.60 2.61 -6.59
N GLY A 216 -4.74 3.28 -5.81
CA GLY A 216 -3.64 4.09 -6.34
C GLY A 216 -2.78 3.31 -7.33
N GLY A 217 -2.33 2.12 -6.94
CA GLY A 217 -1.55 1.23 -7.79
C GLY A 217 -2.23 0.94 -9.12
N TYR A 218 -3.52 0.59 -9.13
CA TYR A 218 -4.25 0.35 -10.39
C TYR A 218 -4.22 1.54 -11.34
N PHE A 219 -4.45 2.76 -10.82
CA PHE A 219 -4.41 3.97 -11.63
C PHE A 219 -3.01 4.21 -12.21
N HIS A 220 -1.97 3.98 -11.40
CA HIS A 220 -0.59 4.06 -11.83
C HIS A 220 -0.32 3.07 -12.97
N GLY A 221 -0.76 1.81 -12.83
CA GLY A 221 -0.58 0.77 -13.84
C GLY A 221 -1.28 1.06 -15.17
N VAL A 222 -2.52 1.54 -15.13
CA VAL A 222 -3.27 1.93 -16.35
C VAL A 222 -2.55 3.04 -17.10
N LEU A 223 -2.12 4.09 -16.38
CA LEU A 223 -1.49 5.25 -17.00
C LEU A 223 -0.07 4.96 -17.47
N ALA A 224 0.70 4.19 -16.69
CA ALA A 224 1.99 3.66 -17.09
C ALA A 224 1.89 2.86 -18.40
N SER A 225 0.92 1.93 -18.49
CA SER A 225 0.70 1.12 -19.70
C SER A 225 0.25 1.96 -20.89
N TYR A 226 -0.65 2.92 -20.68
CA TYR A 226 -1.11 3.86 -21.72
C TYR A 226 0.07 4.61 -22.35
N PHE A 227 0.86 5.29 -21.53
CA PHE A 227 1.98 6.11 -22.00
C PHE A 227 3.13 5.29 -22.57
N HIS A 228 3.44 4.13 -21.99
CA HIS A 228 4.42 3.19 -22.54
C HIS A 228 4.04 2.73 -23.96
N ASN A 229 2.77 2.39 -24.18
CA ASN A 229 2.28 1.97 -25.49
C ASN A 229 2.37 3.10 -26.53
N ILE A 230 2.07 4.34 -26.15
CA ILE A 230 2.24 5.51 -27.03
C ILE A 230 3.73 5.71 -27.36
N GLY A 231 4.60 5.71 -26.35
CA GLY A 231 6.06 5.88 -26.53
C GLY A 231 6.65 4.82 -27.48
N LYS A 232 6.29 3.55 -27.28
CA LYS A 232 6.70 2.44 -28.17
C LYS A 232 6.22 2.59 -29.61
N SER A 233 5.07 3.22 -29.82
CA SER A 233 4.53 3.44 -31.17
C SER A 233 5.19 4.61 -31.91
N GLU A 234 6.16 5.30 -31.29
CA GLU A 234 6.74 6.57 -31.75
C GLU A 234 5.67 7.65 -32.01
N ALA A 235 4.49 7.51 -31.41
CA ALA A 235 3.45 8.52 -31.49
C ALA A 235 3.86 9.76 -30.71
N SER A 236 3.48 10.93 -31.22
CA SER A 236 3.67 12.20 -30.53
C SER A 236 3.00 12.18 -29.17
N PHE A 237 3.63 12.82 -28.19
CA PHE A 237 3.06 13.00 -26.86
C PHE A 237 1.64 13.58 -26.97
N PRO A 238 0.64 12.98 -26.29
CA PRO A 238 -0.76 13.31 -26.54
C PRO A 238 -1.09 14.72 -26.03
N ASN A 239 -1.46 15.62 -26.94
CA ASN A 239 -1.85 17.01 -26.59
C ASN A 239 -3.07 17.13 -25.66
N SER A 240 -3.76 16.03 -25.38
CA SER A 240 -4.95 15.96 -24.51
C SER A 240 -4.65 15.35 -23.14
N TYR A 241 -3.38 15.16 -22.79
CA TYR A 241 -3.04 14.47 -21.54
C TYR A 241 -3.56 15.20 -20.30
N GLN A 242 -3.63 16.53 -20.34
CA GLN A 242 -4.10 17.35 -19.21
C GLN A 242 -5.56 17.06 -18.85
N THR A 243 -6.36 16.55 -19.80
CA THR A 243 -7.80 16.31 -19.61
C THR A 243 -8.13 14.83 -19.40
N ILE A 244 -7.14 13.93 -19.34
CA ILE A 244 -7.38 12.48 -19.17
C ILE A 244 -8.16 12.20 -17.88
N CYS A 245 -7.89 12.96 -16.83
CA CYS A 245 -8.46 12.76 -15.51
C CYS A 245 -9.73 13.59 -15.25
N ASP A 246 -10.20 14.41 -16.21
CA ASP A 246 -11.27 15.40 -15.95
C ASP A 246 -12.59 14.77 -15.51
N ASP A 247 -12.92 13.59 -16.02
CA ASP A 247 -14.13 12.84 -15.65
C ASP A 247 -14.13 12.38 -14.18
N LEU A 248 -12.99 12.47 -13.49
CA LEU A 248 -12.81 12.07 -12.09
C LEU A 248 -12.83 13.26 -11.13
N ILE A 249 -12.93 14.50 -11.62
CA ILE A 249 -12.94 15.71 -10.77
C ILE A 249 -14.06 15.61 -9.72
N GLY A 250 -13.73 15.92 -8.46
CA GLY A 250 -14.66 15.81 -7.35
C GLY A 250 -14.86 14.40 -6.78
N SER A 251 -14.16 13.41 -7.33
CA SER A 251 -13.99 12.10 -6.69
C SER A 251 -12.66 12.04 -5.92
N SER A 252 -12.54 11.04 -5.05
CA SER A 252 -11.26 10.75 -4.39
C SER A 252 -10.22 10.13 -5.35
N ASN A 253 -10.63 9.69 -6.54
CA ASN A 253 -9.77 9.07 -7.56
C ASN A 253 -8.96 10.09 -8.36
N TYR A 254 -9.38 11.36 -8.37
CA TYR A 254 -8.74 12.37 -9.20
C TYR A 254 -7.24 12.50 -8.88
N GLN A 255 -6.89 12.43 -7.59
CA GLN A 255 -5.49 12.51 -7.16
C GLN A 255 -4.65 11.34 -7.68
N ASP A 256 -5.19 10.12 -7.63
CA ASP A 256 -4.49 8.90 -8.04
C ASP A 256 -4.29 8.91 -9.55
N CYS A 257 -5.25 9.45 -10.30
CA CYS A 257 -5.10 9.67 -11.74
C CYS A 257 -3.99 10.67 -12.05
N ILE A 258 -3.98 11.84 -11.39
CA ILE A 258 -2.93 12.85 -11.64
C ILE A 258 -1.54 12.34 -11.20
N HIS A 259 -1.47 11.63 -10.07
CA HIS A 259 -0.23 10.98 -9.63
C HIS A 259 0.23 9.94 -10.66
N GLY A 260 -0.67 9.07 -11.12
CA GLY A 260 -0.36 8.09 -12.16
C GLY A 260 0.03 8.69 -13.52
N LEU A 261 -0.35 9.93 -13.85
CA LEU A 261 0.19 10.63 -15.03
C LEU A 261 1.71 10.76 -14.92
N GLY A 262 2.23 11.05 -13.72
CA GLY A 262 3.66 11.13 -13.46
C GLY A 262 4.39 9.82 -13.75
N HIS A 263 3.84 8.69 -13.30
CA HIS A 263 4.35 7.36 -13.67
C HIS A 263 4.35 7.19 -15.20
N GLY A 264 3.23 7.52 -15.84
CA GLY A 264 3.09 7.50 -17.29
C GLY A 264 4.16 8.31 -18.03
N PHE A 265 4.50 9.51 -17.56
CA PHE A 265 5.52 10.35 -18.19
C PHE A 265 6.90 9.70 -18.13
N VAL A 266 7.29 9.14 -16.99
CA VAL A 266 8.56 8.39 -16.87
C VAL A 266 8.63 7.24 -17.87
N HIS A 267 7.54 6.50 -18.05
CA HIS A 267 7.45 5.44 -19.05
C HIS A 267 7.49 5.96 -20.50
N TYR A 268 6.84 7.08 -20.81
CA TYR A 268 6.86 7.67 -22.16
C TYR A 268 8.24 8.18 -22.54
N PHE A 269 8.90 8.90 -21.63
CA PHE A 269 10.21 9.54 -21.87
C PHE A 269 11.40 8.62 -21.60
N GLY A 270 11.17 7.40 -21.12
CA GLY A 270 12.22 6.39 -20.91
C GLY A 270 13.24 6.81 -19.86
N ASP A 271 12.76 7.18 -18.67
CA ASP A 271 13.55 7.66 -17.52
C ASP A 271 14.24 9.02 -17.71
N ASP A 272 13.94 9.77 -18.77
CA ASP A 272 14.36 11.17 -18.84
C ASP A 272 13.55 12.02 -17.83
N LEU A 273 14.17 12.23 -16.67
CA LEU A 273 13.55 12.91 -15.54
C LEU A 273 13.14 14.35 -15.89
N ASN A 274 13.97 15.08 -16.65
CA ASN A 274 13.67 16.47 -16.99
C ASN A 274 12.42 16.59 -17.86
N SER A 275 12.32 15.79 -18.94
CA SER A 275 11.12 15.80 -19.79
C SER A 275 9.85 15.38 -19.04
N SER A 276 9.99 14.45 -18.08
CA SER A 276 8.88 14.03 -17.23
C SER A 276 8.39 15.15 -16.31
N LEU A 277 9.30 15.88 -15.66
CA LEU A 277 8.96 17.01 -14.78
C LEU A 277 8.40 18.20 -15.56
N GLU A 278 8.99 18.56 -16.70
CA GLU A 278 8.49 19.63 -17.58
C GLU A 278 7.05 19.35 -18.04
N SER A 279 6.66 18.08 -18.17
CA SER A 279 5.28 17.70 -18.53
C SER A 279 4.27 17.93 -17.39
N CYS A 280 4.72 17.92 -16.13
CA CYS A 280 3.91 18.24 -14.96
C CYS A 280 3.70 19.76 -14.79
N ASP A 281 4.67 20.60 -15.18
CA ASP A 281 4.62 22.06 -15.05
C ASP A 281 3.45 22.72 -15.78
N ASP A 282 2.95 22.05 -16.84
CA ASP A 282 1.81 22.49 -17.64
C ASP A 282 0.44 22.26 -16.94
N LEU A 283 0.43 21.57 -15.79
CA LEU A 283 -0.76 21.32 -14.97
C LEU A 283 -1.02 22.46 -13.96
N SER A 284 -2.15 22.42 -13.25
CA SER A 284 -2.41 23.37 -12.16
C SER A 284 -1.40 23.21 -11.02
N PHE A 285 -1.30 24.22 -10.13
CA PHE A 285 -0.35 24.19 -9.01
C PHE A 285 -0.42 22.90 -8.18
N TYR A 286 -1.64 22.44 -7.86
CA TYR A 286 -1.78 21.23 -7.05
C TYR A 286 -1.62 19.95 -7.88
N GLN A 287 -2.07 19.97 -9.14
CA GLN A 287 -1.88 18.84 -10.04
C GLN A 287 -0.41 18.58 -10.34
N ASP A 288 0.37 19.64 -10.57
CA ASP A 288 1.82 19.63 -10.74
C ASP A 288 2.50 18.90 -9.59
N ILE A 289 2.20 19.29 -8.34
CA ILE A 289 2.76 18.62 -7.15
C ILE A 289 2.43 17.13 -7.16
N LEU A 290 1.17 16.74 -7.37
CA LEU A 290 0.79 15.32 -7.41
C LEU A 290 1.47 14.54 -8.55
N CYS A 291 1.59 15.15 -9.72
CA CYS A 291 2.26 14.59 -10.88
C CYS A 291 3.75 14.37 -10.61
N VAL A 292 4.45 15.37 -10.04
CA VAL A 292 5.87 15.27 -9.65
C VAL A 292 6.08 14.13 -8.63
N LYS A 293 5.16 13.93 -7.68
CA LYS A 293 5.22 12.78 -6.76
C LYS A 293 5.25 11.44 -7.51
N GLY A 294 4.37 11.28 -8.50
CA GLY A 294 4.34 10.05 -9.32
C GLY A 294 5.56 9.90 -10.22
N VAL A 295 6.07 11.00 -10.79
CA VAL A 295 7.34 10.99 -11.54
C VAL A 295 8.47 10.50 -10.63
N MET A 296 8.60 11.07 -9.44
CA MET A 296 9.68 10.73 -8.52
C MET A 296 9.56 9.30 -8.01
N MET A 297 8.36 8.84 -7.62
CA MET A 297 8.11 7.46 -7.20
C MET A 297 8.52 6.45 -8.28
N GLN A 298 8.09 6.65 -9.53
CA GLN A 298 8.46 5.76 -10.63
C GLN A 298 9.96 5.83 -10.97
N TYR A 299 10.54 7.04 -10.94
CA TYR A 299 11.96 7.23 -11.26
C TYR A 299 12.88 6.58 -10.21
N THR A 300 12.57 6.73 -8.92
CA THR A 300 13.35 6.11 -7.84
C THR A 300 13.22 4.58 -7.85
N ASP A 301 12.02 4.07 -8.10
CA ASP A 301 11.78 2.64 -8.30
C ASP A 301 12.58 2.07 -9.48
N ASN A 302 12.50 2.70 -10.66
CA ASN A 302 13.25 2.28 -11.84
C ASN A 302 14.76 2.27 -11.58
N ALA A 303 15.28 3.27 -10.86
CA ALA A 303 16.70 3.35 -10.54
C ALA A 303 17.14 2.19 -9.62
N PHE A 304 16.38 1.88 -8.56
CA PHE A 304 16.72 0.77 -7.67
C PHE A 304 16.55 -0.59 -8.32
N THR A 305 15.50 -0.79 -9.10
CA THR A 305 15.26 -2.02 -9.84
C THR A 305 16.36 -2.28 -10.89
N ARG A 306 16.76 -1.25 -11.64
CA ARG A 306 17.77 -1.38 -12.71
C ARG A 306 19.20 -1.47 -12.18
N ASP A 307 19.57 -0.58 -11.26
CA ASP A 307 20.96 -0.37 -10.85
C ASP A 307 21.30 -1.02 -9.50
N GLY A 308 20.29 -1.52 -8.79
CA GLY A 308 20.39 -2.11 -7.46
C GLY A 308 20.54 -1.06 -6.36
N ILE A 309 20.24 -1.46 -5.13
CA ILE A 309 20.37 -0.59 -3.96
C ILE A 309 21.82 -0.60 -3.49
N SER A 310 22.51 0.53 -3.66
CA SER A 310 23.88 0.72 -3.18
C SER A 310 24.12 2.16 -2.75
N LYS A 311 25.15 2.38 -1.93
CA LYS A 311 25.57 3.73 -1.52
C LYS A 311 25.73 4.67 -2.72
N ASN A 312 26.31 4.17 -3.82
CA ASN A 312 26.54 4.97 -5.01
C ASN A 312 25.24 5.34 -5.73
N VAL A 313 24.27 4.43 -5.79
CA VAL A 313 22.97 4.71 -6.44
C VAL A 313 22.18 5.69 -5.58
N ILE A 314 21.93 5.38 -4.31
CA ILE A 314 21.11 6.22 -3.40
C ILE A 314 21.70 7.64 -3.29
N SER A 315 23.02 7.77 -3.12
CA SER A 315 23.63 9.10 -2.91
C SER A 315 23.64 9.99 -4.16
N ASN A 316 23.47 9.42 -5.35
CA ASN A 316 23.50 10.18 -6.61
C ASN A 316 22.12 10.29 -7.27
N LEU A 317 21.09 9.65 -6.70
CA LEU A 317 19.75 9.58 -7.29
C LEU A 317 19.09 10.98 -7.36
N CYS A 318 19.18 11.74 -6.27
CA CYS A 318 18.59 13.07 -6.14
C CYS A 318 19.68 14.14 -6.01
N ASN A 319 19.79 15.02 -7.01
CA ASN A 319 20.86 16.02 -7.08
C ASN A 319 20.31 17.46 -7.01
N ALA A 320 20.58 18.15 -5.90
CA ALA A 320 20.16 19.54 -5.68
C ALA A 320 20.73 20.57 -6.67
N LYS A 321 21.72 20.20 -7.51
CA LYS A 321 22.23 21.08 -8.59
C LYS A 321 21.46 20.92 -9.90
N GLN A 322 20.71 19.82 -10.05
CA GLN A 322 19.97 19.48 -11.27
C GLN A 322 18.47 19.70 -11.09
N LEU A 323 17.97 19.52 -9.88
CA LEU A 323 16.55 19.65 -9.53
C LEU A 323 16.25 21.01 -8.90
N GLU A 324 15.03 21.49 -9.12
CA GLU A 324 14.51 22.60 -8.32
C GLU A 324 14.37 22.17 -6.85
N LYS A 325 14.29 23.15 -5.95
CA LYS A 325 14.28 22.90 -4.50
C LYS A 325 13.15 21.95 -4.09
N ASN A 326 11.95 22.11 -4.63
CA ASN A 326 10.80 21.29 -4.27
C ASN A 326 10.93 19.88 -4.85
N ASP A 327 11.34 19.75 -6.11
CA ASP A 327 11.56 18.45 -6.76
C ASP A 327 12.69 17.68 -6.10
N TYR A 328 13.74 18.36 -5.65
CA TYR A 328 14.82 17.74 -4.88
C TYR A 328 14.33 17.17 -3.55
N VAL A 329 13.47 17.90 -2.82
CA VAL A 329 12.86 17.41 -1.59
C VAL A 329 11.99 16.21 -1.88
N GLU A 330 11.13 16.30 -2.91
CA GLU A 330 10.23 15.22 -3.28
C GLU A 330 11.01 13.97 -3.71
N CYS A 331 12.01 14.09 -4.59
CA CYS A 331 12.90 13.00 -4.97
C CYS A 331 13.53 12.31 -3.74
N SER A 332 13.99 13.11 -2.77
CA SER A 332 14.62 12.59 -1.56
C SER A 332 13.61 11.86 -0.67
N MET A 333 12.36 12.35 -0.58
CA MET A 333 11.27 11.68 0.13
C MET A 333 10.85 10.40 -0.60
N SER A 334 10.64 10.45 -1.92
CA SER A 334 10.31 9.28 -2.73
C SER A 334 11.37 8.19 -2.66
N THR A 335 12.65 8.55 -2.52
CA THR A 335 13.73 7.59 -2.23
C THR A 335 13.41 6.79 -0.96
N GLY A 336 12.97 7.47 0.11
CA GLY A 336 12.55 6.84 1.36
C GLY A 336 11.32 5.94 1.21
N THR A 337 10.29 6.45 0.53
CA THR A 337 9.07 5.70 0.21
C THR A 337 9.39 4.44 -0.57
N THR A 338 10.19 4.53 -1.65
CA THR A 338 10.61 3.36 -2.42
C THR A 338 11.41 2.38 -1.55
N LEU A 339 12.32 2.87 -0.70
CA LEU A 339 13.05 1.98 0.22
C LEU A 339 12.13 1.22 1.17
N ALA A 340 11.01 1.81 1.61
CA ALA A 340 10.02 1.12 2.43
C ALA A 340 9.54 -0.17 1.76
N PHE A 341 9.14 -0.10 0.49
CA PHE A 341 8.72 -1.26 -0.31
C PHE A 341 9.84 -2.31 -0.43
N PHE A 342 11.06 -1.88 -0.77
CA PHE A 342 12.20 -2.79 -0.91
C PHE A 342 12.65 -3.43 0.41
N THR A 343 12.27 -2.87 1.55
CA THR A 343 12.56 -3.44 2.87
C THR A 343 11.35 -4.10 3.52
N ASN A 344 10.27 -4.35 2.76
CA ASN A 344 9.03 -4.93 3.28
C ASN A 344 8.50 -4.14 4.49
N HIS A 345 8.52 -2.82 4.39
CA HIS A 345 8.13 -1.87 5.44
C HIS A 345 8.93 -1.99 6.76
N ASP A 346 10.10 -2.66 6.75
CA ASP A 346 11.02 -2.68 7.89
C ASP A 346 11.75 -1.33 8.03
N PHE A 347 11.27 -0.52 8.98
CA PHE A 347 11.79 0.82 9.22
C PHE A 347 13.29 0.84 9.51
N GLU A 348 13.82 -0.10 10.30
CA GLU A 348 15.24 -0.06 10.67
C GLU A 348 16.13 -0.47 9.49
N LYS A 349 15.73 -1.47 8.69
CA LYS A 349 16.43 -1.80 7.43
C LYS A 349 16.40 -0.63 6.45
N GLY A 350 15.25 0.00 6.24
CA GLY A 350 15.11 1.15 5.33
C GLY A 350 15.97 2.34 5.78
N LYS A 351 16.00 2.60 7.09
CA LYS A 351 16.79 3.68 7.70
C LYS A 351 18.30 3.43 7.59
N GLU A 352 18.76 2.19 7.70
CA GLU A 352 20.16 1.84 7.41
C GLU A 352 20.56 2.22 5.97
N LEU A 353 19.65 2.02 5.01
CA LEU A 353 19.87 2.40 3.61
C LEU A 353 19.85 3.92 3.41
N CYS A 354 18.89 4.66 4.00
CA CYS A 354 18.91 6.13 4.00
C CYS A 354 20.18 6.70 4.65
N ASN A 355 20.74 6.02 5.66
CA ASN A 355 21.99 6.44 6.32
C ASN A 355 23.24 6.35 5.42
N LEU A 356 23.15 5.71 4.25
CA LEU A 356 24.21 5.72 3.25
C LEU A 356 24.39 7.09 2.58
N ILE A 357 23.36 7.95 2.64
CA ILE A 357 23.37 9.30 2.10
C ILE A 357 24.22 10.22 2.99
N GLU A 358 25.27 10.80 2.40
CA GLU A 358 26.22 11.64 3.15
C GLU A 358 25.64 13.01 3.51
N GLU A 359 24.88 13.60 2.58
CA GLU A 359 24.25 14.91 2.72
C GLU A 359 23.14 14.85 3.80
N PRO A 360 23.23 15.63 4.89
CA PRO A 360 22.29 15.53 6.02
C PRO A 360 20.83 15.83 5.68
N ASP A 361 20.56 16.83 4.86
CA ASP A 361 19.19 17.23 4.52
C ASP A 361 18.52 16.17 3.62
N THR A 362 19.20 15.69 2.57
CA THR A 362 18.74 14.57 1.72
C THR A 362 18.41 13.34 2.57
N ARG A 363 19.31 12.97 3.48
CA ARG A 363 19.12 11.82 4.38
C ARG A 363 17.89 12.00 5.27
N ASN A 364 17.68 13.20 5.81
CA ASN A 364 16.53 13.47 6.66
C ASN A 364 15.22 13.37 5.86
N TYR A 365 15.20 13.87 4.62
CA TYR A 365 14.04 13.71 3.73
C TYR A 365 13.78 12.25 3.36
N CYS A 366 14.83 11.45 3.12
CA CYS A 366 14.71 10.00 2.90
C CYS A 366 14.09 9.30 4.11
N ILE A 367 14.60 9.56 5.31
CA ILE A 367 14.05 8.96 6.54
C ILE A 367 12.60 9.41 6.77
N GLU A 368 12.28 10.66 6.45
CA GLU A 368 10.91 11.18 6.57
C GLU A 368 9.94 10.52 5.58
N GLY A 369 10.34 10.35 4.32
CA GLY A 369 9.55 9.62 3.32
C GLY A 369 9.31 8.16 3.72
N LEU A 370 10.36 7.47 4.18
CA LEU A 370 10.27 6.11 4.72
C LEU A 370 9.29 6.03 5.89
N ARG A 371 9.37 6.97 6.83
CA ARG A 371 8.50 7.03 8.01
C ARG A 371 7.04 7.26 7.62
N LEU A 372 6.77 8.17 6.68
CA LEU A 372 5.42 8.47 6.24
C LEU A 372 4.78 7.28 5.53
N GLU A 373 5.53 6.58 4.68
CA GLU A 373 5.02 5.37 4.00
C GLU A 373 4.60 4.29 4.99
N ILE A 374 5.47 3.98 5.96
CA ILE A 374 5.19 2.94 6.98
C ILE A 374 4.04 3.36 7.92
N GLN A 375 3.92 4.65 8.24
CA GLN A 375 2.79 5.12 9.03
C GLN A 375 1.47 5.09 8.26
N ASP A 376 1.50 5.40 6.97
CA ASP A 376 0.31 5.31 6.15
C ASP A 376 -0.12 3.84 6.04
N SER A 377 0.81 2.87 5.88
CA SER A 377 0.47 1.44 5.90
C SER A 377 -0.20 0.99 7.21
N GLU A 378 0.34 1.41 8.37
CA GLU A 378 -0.24 1.09 9.70
C GLU A 378 -1.63 1.71 9.91
N LYS A 379 -1.89 2.89 9.35
CA LYS A 379 -3.17 3.60 9.53
C LYS A 379 -4.35 2.93 8.81
N TYR A 380 -4.09 2.15 7.77
CA TYR A 380 -5.14 1.44 7.04
C TYR A 380 -5.70 0.22 7.79
N GLU A 381 -5.05 -0.22 8.87
CA GLU A 381 -5.54 -1.29 9.74
C GLU A 381 -6.64 -0.83 10.72
N ASP A 382 -6.64 0.46 11.11
CA ASP A 382 -7.47 0.95 12.24
C ASP A 382 -8.68 1.84 11.85
N ASP A 383 -8.75 2.40 10.64
CA ASP A 383 -9.85 3.32 10.28
C ASP A 383 -10.16 3.30 8.77
N PRO A 384 -11.21 2.58 8.31
CA PRO A 384 -11.67 2.74 6.94
C PRO A 384 -12.22 4.16 6.81
N LEU A 385 -11.41 5.09 6.25
CA LEU A 385 -11.87 6.42 5.89
C LEU A 385 -13.17 6.27 5.09
N THR A 386 -14.29 6.52 5.76
CA THR A 386 -15.62 6.37 5.16
C THR A 386 -15.64 7.23 3.91
N LYS A 387 -16.29 6.76 2.84
CA LYS A 387 -16.32 7.46 1.54
C LYS A 387 -16.66 8.95 1.67
N GLU A 388 -17.41 9.31 2.71
CA GLU A 388 -17.86 10.67 3.01
C GLU A 388 -16.78 11.63 3.52
N ASN A 389 -15.73 11.12 4.18
CA ASN A 389 -14.64 11.89 4.80
C ASN A 389 -13.37 11.95 3.95
N ARG A 390 -13.37 11.28 2.79
CA ARG A 390 -12.22 11.28 1.88
C ARG A 390 -12.03 12.63 1.23
N GLU A 391 -10.76 12.99 1.11
CA GLU A 391 -10.36 14.21 0.44
C GLU A 391 -10.75 14.19 -1.05
N LYS A 392 -11.31 15.30 -1.53
CA LYS A 392 -11.61 15.50 -2.95
C LYS A 392 -10.86 16.70 -3.48
N PHE A 393 -10.36 16.55 -4.69
CA PHE A 393 -9.64 17.57 -5.43
C PHE A 393 -10.52 18.05 -6.59
N GLN A 394 -10.77 19.36 -6.59
CA GLN A 394 -11.83 19.99 -7.39
C GLN A 394 -11.31 21.24 -8.10
N PRO A 395 -10.36 21.09 -9.04
CA PRO A 395 -9.83 22.22 -9.79
C PRO A 395 -10.94 22.94 -10.56
N GLN A 396 -10.89 24.27 -10.53
CA GLN A 396 -11.84 25.14 -11.23
C GLN A 396 -11.09 25.89 -12.33
N PHE A 397 -11.29 25.45 -13.58
CA PHE A 397 -10.61 26.01 -14.74
C PHE A 397 -11.16 27.39 -15.10
N ILE A 398 -10.27 28.38 -15.14
CA ILE A 398 -10.56 29.78 -15.41
C ILE A 398 -9.96 30.15 -16.77
N LYS A 399 -10.49 31.22 -17.38
CA LYS A 399 -10.05 31.71 -18.69
C LYS A 399 -8.54 31.96 -18.74
N GLY A 400 -7.87 31.39 -19.75
CA GLY A 400 -6.45 31.60 -20.01
C GLY A 400 -5.51 30.64 -19.28
N THR A 401 -5.88 29.34 -19.22
CA THR A 401 -5.11 28.22 -18.63
C THR A 401 -4.85 28.31 -17.13
N LYS A 402 -5.50 29.22 -16.41
CA LYS A 402 -5.38 29.38 -14.97
C LYS A 402 -6.40 28.50 -14.26
N THR A 403 -6.06 28.03 -13.06
CA THR A 403 -6.92 27.17 -12.25
C THR A 403 -6.97 27.70 -10.82
N ILE A 404 -8.14 27.60 -10.18
CA ILE A 404 -8.26 27.68 -8.71
C ILE A 404 -8.45 26.26 -8.20
N ASP A 405 -7.47 25.74 -7.46
CA ASP A 405 -7.54 24.39 -6.92
C ASP A 405 -8.29 24.41 -5.59
N ILE A 406 -9.34 23.61 -5.48
CA ILE A 406 -10.11 23.46 -4.24
C ILE A 406 -9.91 22.04 -3.71
N ARG A 407 -9.52 21.96 -2.44
CA ARG A 407 -9.24 20.73 -1.72
C ARG A 407 -10.17 20.68 -0.49
N SER A 408 -11.06 19.68 -0.45
CA SER A 408 -12.03 19.48 0.64
C SER A 408 -12.70 18.10 0.55
N PRO A 409 -13.13 17.49 1.67
CA PRO A 409 -14.07 16.37 1.62
C PRO A 409 -15.48 16.75 1.10
N ALA A 410 -15.84 18.04 1.19
CA ALA A 410 -17.09 18.57 0.65
C ALA A 410 -17.05 18.66 -0.88
N VAL A 411 -18.18 18.36 -1.52
CA VAL A 411 -18.38 18.56 -2.96
C VAL A 411 -18.67 20.04 -3.21
N VAL A 412 -17.90 20.61 -4.13
CA VAL A 412 -18.03 21.97 -4.63
C VAL A 412 -18.95 21.98 -5.83
N SER A 413 -19.89 22.93 -5.85
CA SER A 413 -20.81 23.14 -6.97
C SER A 413 -21.05 24.62 -7.24
N ASN A 414 -21.61 24.95 -8.41
CA ASN A 414 -21.97 26.32 -8.78
C ASN A 414 -20.81 27.32 -8.64
N PHE A 415 -19.61 26.89 -9.04
CA PHE A 415 -18.43 27.74 -8.97
C PHE A 415 -18.54 28.88 -9.99
N GLU A 416 -18.33 30.10 -9.51
CA GLU A 416 -18.20 31.29 -10.34
C GLU A 416 -16.99 32.10 -9.90
N PHE A 417 -16.27 32.65 -10.89
CA PHE A 417 -15.19 33.58 -10.67
C PHE A 417 -15.39 34.82 -11.54
N ILE A 418 -15.34 36.00 -10.92
CA ILE A 418 -15.45 37.29 -11.59
C ILE A 418 -14.10 38.02 -11.47
N PRO A 419 -13.21 37.89 -12.48
CA PRO A 419 -11.85 38.42 -12.41
C PRO A 419 -11.78 39.93 -12.20
N GLU A 420 -12.74 40.69 -12.76
CA GLU A 420 -12.75 42.15 -12.73
C GLU A 420 -12.83 42.72 -11.31
N ILE A 421 -13.43 41.97 -10.39
CA ILE A 421 -13.61 42.35 -8.98
C ILE A 421 -12.97 41.35 -8.02
N GLY A 422 -12.22 40.36 -8.53
CA GLY A 422 -11.56 39.32 -7.72
C GLY A 422 -12.52 38.52 -6.84
N MET A 423 -13.77 38.32 -7.28
CA MET A 423 -14.80 37.64 -6.50
C MET A 423 -14.90 36.18 -6.90
N ILE A 424 -14.91 35.29 -5.91
CA ILE A 424 -15.10 33.85 -6.06
C ILE A 424 -16.36 33.46 -5.29
N SER A 425 -17.22 32.63 -5.88
CA SER A 425 -18.37 32.04 -5.20
C SER A 425 -18.57 30.59 -5.57
N PHE A 426 -18.99 29.77 -4.63
CA PHE A 426 -19.34 28.36 -4.86
C PHE A 426 -20.18 27.83 -3.70
N SER A 427 -20.82 26.68 -3.87
CA SER A 427 -21.56 25.99 -2.82
C SER A 427 -20.82 24.74 -2.35
N ILE A 428 -20.88 24.47 -1.05
CA ILE A 428 -20.43 23.21 -0.44
C ILE A 428 -21.63 22.42 0.09
N ASP A 429 -21.59 21.09 -0.06
CA ASP A 429 -22.67 20.18 0.33
C ASP A 429 -22.67 19.79 1.83
N LYS A 430 -21.53 19.93 2.51
CA LYS A 430 -21.35 19.55 3.92
C LYS A 430 -20.37 20.49 4.66
N PRO A 431 -20.44 20.59 6.00
CA PRO A 431 -19.59 21.48 6.79
C PRO A 431 -18.20 20.86 7.03
N GLN A 432 -17.40 20.74 5.98
CA GLN A 432 -16.03 20.24 6.04
C GLN A 432 -15.02 21.34 5.71
N TYR A 433 -13.78 21.18 6.15
CA TYR A 433 -12.73 22.16 5.86
C TYR A 433 -12.56 22.34 4.35
N VAL A 434 -12.22 23.55 3.94
CA VAL A 434 -11.96 23.90 2.53
C VAL A 434 -10.62 24.61 2.45
N ILE A 435 -9.76 24.16 1.53
CA ILE A 435 -8.50 24.81 1.19
C ILE A 435 -8.56 25.21 -0.28
N LEU A 436 -8.29 26.48 -0.57
CA LEU A 436 -8.19 27.01 -1.92
C LEU A 436 -6.76 27.41 -2.19
N TYR A 437 -6.23 27.03 -3.36
CA TYR A 437 -5.01 27.56 -3.94
C TYR A 437 -5.38 28.45 -5.11
N ILE A 438 -5.05 29.73 -5.00
CA ILE A 438 -5.51 30.77 -5.92
C ILE A 438 -4.27 31.47 -6.50
N PRO A 439 -4.18 31.65 -7.83
CA PRO A 439 -3.16 32.51 -8.43
C PRO A 439 -3.18 33.89 -7.76
N LYS A 440 -2.02 34.31 -7.26
CA LYS A 440 -1.89 35.52 -6.44
C LYS A 440 -2.34 36.80 -7.15
N GLU A 441 -2.29 36.82 -8.48
CA GLU A 441 -2.83 37.88 -9.32
C GLU A 441 -4.34 38.12 -9.13
N PHE A 442 -5.07 37.13 -8.63
CA PHE A 442 -6.51 37.21 -8.34
C PHE A 442 -6.84 37.50 -6.87
N VAL A 443 -5.83 37.60 -6.00
CA VAL A 443 -6.02 37.77 -4.55
C VAL A 443 -5.58 39.17 -4.12
N ALA A 444 -6.50 39.89 -3.47
CA ALA A 444 -6.18 41.17 -2.84
C ALA A 444 -5.40 40.98 -1.53
N SER A 445 -4.85 42.07 -0.98
CA SER A 445 -4.10 42.01 0.29
C SER A 445 -4.93 41.50 1.47
N LYS A 446 -6.26 41.65 1.40
CA LYS A 446 -7.23 41.08 2.34
C LYS A 446 -8.43 40.57 1.57
N MET A 447 -8.79 39.32 1.82
CA MET A 447 -10.01 38.70 1.32
C MET A 447 -10.98 38.50 2.49
N LEU A 448 -12.26 38.77 2.26
CA LEU A 448 -13.36 38.41 3.14
C LEU A 448 -13.91 37.06 2.69
N VAL A 449 -13.94 36.08 3.60
CA VAL A 449 -14.59 34.79 3.37
C VAL A 449 -15.87 34.75 4.19
N THR A 450 -16.98 34.40 3.56
CA THR A 450 -18.25 34.14 4.24
C THR A 450 -18.88 32.85 3.75
N VAL A 451 -19.55 32.13 4.65
CA VAL A 451 -20.37 30.96 4.36
C VAL A 451 -21.78 31.30 4.84
N ASN A 452 -22.75 31.30 3.93
CA ASN A 452 -24.12 31.80 4.18
C ASN A 452 -24.15 33.21 4.80
N GLY A 453 -23.20 34.06 4.42
CA GLY A 453 -23.06 35.43 4.93
C GLY A 453 -22.43 35.56 6.32
N GLN A 454 -21.97 34.46 6.93
CA GLN A 454 -21.25 34.46 8.21
C GLN A 454 -19.76 34.19 8.00
N ILE A 455 -18.89 34.81 8.80
CA ILE A 455 -17.44 34.56 8.75
C ILE A 455 -17.15 33.26 9.50
N PRO A 456 -16.47 32.27 8.88
CA PRO A 456 -16.10 31.01 9.54
C PRO A 456 -15.26 31.23 10.80
N GLY A 457 -15.47 30.41 11.83
CA GLY A 457 -14.73 30.50 13.09
C GLY A 457 -13.24 30.17 12.98
N GLN A 458 -12.86 29.35 11.99
CA GLN A 458 -11.47 29.02 11.66
C GLN A 458 -11.20 29.49 10.23
N LEU A 459 -10.33 30.49 10.08
CA LEU A 459 -9.91 31.04 8.80
C LEU A 459 -8.42 31.35 8.85
N GLU A 460 -7.68 30.82 7.89
CA GLU A 460 -6.26 31.00 7.68
C GLU A 460 -6.01 31.45 6.24
N SER A 461 -5.04 32.35 6.05
CA SER A 461 -4.63 32.79 4.72
C SER A 461 -3.11 32.95 4.66
N GLN A 462 -2.50 32.42 3.61
CA GLN A 462 -1.07 32.53 3.36
C GLN A 462 -0.83 33.02 1.93
N ASN A 463 0.16 33.89 1.74
CA ASN A 463 0.62 34.28 0.41
C ASN A 463 1.96 33.60 0.11
N ASN A 464 2.22 33.32 -1.16
CA ASN A 464 3.45 32.68 -1.66
C ASN A 464 3.67 31.27 -1.08
N VAL A 465 2.75 30.37 -1.37
CA VAL A 465 2.87 28.97 -0.93
C VAL A 465 3.94 28.25 -1.74
N LEU A 466 4.84 27.53 -1.06
CA LEU A 466 5.96 26.78 -1.64
C LEU A 466 6.83 27.63 -2.59
N ASP A 467 7.05 28.90 -2.24
CA ASP A 467 7.82 29.86 -3.03
C ASP A 467 7.22 30.16 -4.45
N LYS A 468 6.00 29.67 -4.76
CA LYS A 468 5.26 29.96 -6.00
C LYS A 468 4.28 31.14 -5.80
N ASP A 469 3.90 31.84 -6.87
CA ASP A 469 2.94 32.98 -6.85
C ASP A 469 1.48 32.51 -6.66
N ILE A 470 1.25 31.73 -5.61
CA ILE A 470 -0.02 31.13 -5.21
C ILE A 470 -0.35 31.59 -3.79
N ALA A 471 -1.59 32.00 -3.58
CA ALA A 471 -2.16 32.27 -2.27
C ALA A 471 -3.01 31.07 -1.82
N MET A 472 -2.97 30.77 -0.53
CA MET A 472 -3.82 29.77 0.11
C MET A 472 -4.83 30.44 1.02
N ILE A 473 -6.09 29.99 0.93
CA ILE A 473 -7.15 30.33 1.87
C ILE A 473 -7.71 29.02 2.42
N LYS A 474 -7.65 28.84 3.74
CA LYS A 474 -8.18 27.67 4.43
C LYS A 474 -9.24 28.10 5.43
N PHE A 475 -10.39 27.44 5.44
CA PHE A 475 -11.44 27.69 6.43
C PHE A 475 -12.23 26.44 6.80
N VAL A 476 -12.88 26.48 7.96
CA VAL A 476 -13.82 25.43 8.41
C VAL A 476 -15.21 26.05 8.61
N PRO A 477 -16.20 25.69 7.77
CA PRO A 477 -17.57 26.17 7.87
C PRO A 477 -18.32 25.44 9.01
N ASP A 478 -19.25 26.13 9.67
CA ASP A 478 -20.14 25.52 10.67
C ASP A 478 -21.32 24.78 10.01
N GLU A 479 -21.74 25.20 8.81
CA GLU A 479 -22.90 24.69 8.08
C GLU A 479 -22.58 24.61 6.57
N PRO A 480 -23.21 23.70 5.80
CA PRO A 480 -23.09 23.71 4.35
C PRO A 480 -23.74 24.95 3.72
N GLY A 481 -23.38 25.27 2.48
CA GLY A 481 -24.03 26.33 1.73
C GLY A 481 -23.10 27.20 0.89
N LEU A 482 -23.53 28.43 0.66
CA LEU A 482 -22.88 29.35 -0.29
C LEU A 482 -21.64 29.98 0.36
N VAL A 483 -20.49 29.73 -0.24
CA VAL A 483 -19.21 30.39 0.04
C VAL A 483 -19.08 31.60 -0.87
N LEU A 484 -18.74 32.75 -0.29
CA LEU A 484 -18.35 33.97 -1.00
C LEU A 484 -16.98 34.42 -0.52
N ILE A 485 -16.06 34.61 -1.45
CA ILE A 485 -14.72 35.16 -1.21
C ILE A 485 -14.60 36.44 -2.04
N SER A 486 -14.40 37.58 -1.39
CA SER A 486 -14.30 38.87 -2.08
C SER A 486 -13.20 39.75 -1.46
N PRO A 487 -12.61 40.69 -2.22
CA PRO A 487 -11.67 41.65 -1.66
C PRO A 487 -12.32 42.48 -0.56
N PHE A 488 -11.64 42.60 0.59
CA PHE A 488 -12.08 43.49 1.67
C PHE A 488 -11.72 44.93 1.29
N SER A 489 -12.73 45.81 1.21
CA SER A 489 -12.56 47.22 0.83
C SER A 489 -12.01 48.12 1.94
#